data_AF-A0A2H4U6G5-F1
#
_entry.id   AF-A0A2H4U6G5-F1
#
_cell.length_a   1.000
_cell.length_b   1.000
_cell.length_c   1.000
_cell.angle_alpha   90.00
_cell.angle_beta   90.00
_cell.angle_gamma   90.00
#
_symmetry.space_group_name_H-M   'P 1'
#
loop_
_entity.id
_entity.type
_entity.pdbx_description
1 polymer ?
#
loop_
_entity_poly.entity_id
_entity_poly.type
_entity_poly.pdbx_seq_one_letter_code
_entity_poly.pdbx_strand_id
1 'polypeptide(L)' 'MRKLMEEYGQERYDEGYEKGIKRGYAEGANNEKWKIARSLLAKNVPPEDIAVSTKLTMDEIKQLYR' A
#
# COMPACT_ATOMS: atom_id res chain seq x y z
N MET A 1 6.48 39.18 -11.00
CA MET A 1 5.88 38.89 -9.68
C MET A 1 4.61 38.05 -9.74
N ARG A 2 3.58 38.41 -10.51
CA ARG A 2 2.31 37.63 -10.58
C ARG A 2 2.49 36.18 -11.08
N LYS A 3 3.35 35.94 -12.08
CA LYS A 3 3.65 34.61 -12.62
C LYS A 3 4.39 33.67 -11.66
N LEU A 4 5.29 34.20 -10.81
CA LEU A 4 6.03 33.37 -9.84
C LEU A 4 5.10 32.80 -8.76
N MET A 5 4.09 33.55 -8.31
CA MET A 5 3.18 33.06 -7.26
C MET A 5 2.25 31.93 -7.73
N GLU A 6 1.81 31.96 -8.99
CA GLU A 6 1.01 30.88 -9.59
C GLU A 6 1.85 29.62 -9.76
N GLU A 7 3.06 29.74 -10.31
CA GLU A 7 3.97 28.61 -10.55
C GLU A 7 4.37 27.89 -9.26
N TYR A 8 4.73 28.64 -8.21
CA TYR A 8 5.04 28.07 -6.89
C TYR A 8 3.82 27.45 -6.19
N GLY A 9 2.61 27.98 -6.43
CA GLY A 9 1.37 27.41 -5.89
C GLY A 9 0.99 26.09 -6.58
N GLN A 10 1.23 26.01 -7.89
CA GLN A 10 0.96 24.82 -8.72
C GLN A 10 1.92 23.68 -8.36
N GLU A 11 3.24 23.94 -8.28
CA GLU A 11 4.24 22.92 -7.93
C GLU A 11 3.96 22.29 -6.56
N ARG A 12 3.55 23.10 -5.57
CA ARG A 12 3.23 22.62 -4.22
C ARG A 12 1.96 21.76 -4.19
N TYR A 13 1.00 22.07 -5.06
CA TYR A 13 -0.22 21.28 -5.20
C TYR A 13 0.05 19.96 -5.89
N ASP A 14 0.82 19.98 -6.98
CA ASP A 14 1.19 18.79 -7.75
C ASP A 14 2.06 17.84 -6.92
N GLU A 15 3.05 18.36 -6.17
CA GLU A 15 3.84 17.54 -5.25
C GLU A 15 2.99 16.92 -4.13
N GLY A 16 2.07 17.69 -3.55
CA GLY A 16 1.18 17.21 -2.49
C GLY A 16 0.23 16.14 -2.99
N TYR A 17 -0.33 16.33 -4.18
CA TYR A 17 -1.23 15.41 -4.85
C TYR A 17 -0.49 14.12 -5.25
N GLU A 18 0.68 14.21 -5.87
CA GLU A 18 1.44 13.05 -6.32
C GLU A 18 1.93 12.21 -5.12
N LYS A 19 2.40 12.85 -4.04
CA LYS A 19 2.78 12.17 -2.79
C LYS A 19 1.56 11.51 -2.12
N GLY A 20 0.41 12.17 -2.11
CA GLY A 20 -0.84 11.65 -1.55
C GLY A 20 -1.38 10.45 -2.32
N ILE A 21 -1.42 10.53 -3.65
CA ILE A 21 -1.84 9.45 -4.55
C ILE A 21 -0.90 8.25 -4.41
N LYS A 22 0.43 8.46 -4.47
CA LYS A 22 1.41 7.36 -4.32
C LYS A 22 1.27 6.65 -2.98
N ARG A 23 1.09 7.38 -1.87
CA ARG A 23 0.86 6.78 -0.55
C ARG A 23 -0.47 6.02 -0.50
N GLY A 24 -1.57 6.62 -0.97
CA GLY A 24 -2.89 5.98 -0.96
C GLY A 24 -2.93 4.70 -1.79
N TYR A 25 -2.29 4.69 -2.97
CA TYR A 25 -2.17 3.48 -3.80
C TYR A 25 -1.32 2.40 -3.11
N ALA A 26 -0.19 2.76 -2.52
CA ALA A 26 0.65 1.81 -1.81
C ALA A 26 -0.06 1.21 -0.59
N GLU A 27 -0.74 2.04 0.22
CA GLU A 27 -1.53 1.59 1.37
C GLU A 27 -2.71 0.71 0.94
N GLY A 28 -3.44 1.09 -0.11
CA GLY A 28 -4.56 0.32 -0.64
C GLY A 28 -4.13 -1.04 -1.18
N ALA A 29 -3.10 -1.08 -2.04
CA ALA A 29 -2.58 -2.31 -2.60
C ALA A 29 -2.01 -3.25 -1.52
N ASN A 30 -1.38 -2.70 -0.49
CA ASN A 30 -0.90 -3.52 0.62
C ASN A 30 -2.08 -4.03 1.46
N ASN A 31 -3.08 -3.20 1.76
CA ASN A 31 -4.24 -3.60 2.54
C ASN A 31 -5.05 -4.74 1.88
N GLU A 32 -5.18 -4.75 0.56
CA GLU A 32 -5.83 -5.85 -0.16
C GLU A 32 -5.08 -7.18 -0.01
N LYS A 33 -3.76 -7.19 -0.21
CA LYS A 33 -2.94 -8.40 -0.01
C LYS A 33 -3.06 -8.94 1.41
N TRP A 34 -3.03 -8.04 2.39
CA TRP A 34 -3.16 -8.39 3.81
C TRP A 34 -4.56 -8.91 4.14
N LYS A 35 -5.63 -8.35 3.54
CA LYS A 35 -6.99 -8.89 3.70
C LYS A 35 -7.12 -10.31 3.16
N ILE A 36 -6.58 -10.57 1.97
CA ILE A 36 -6.59 -11.91 1.37
C ILE A 36 -5.80 -12.88 2.25
N ALA A 37 -4.58 -12.50 2.65
CA ALA A 37 -3.74 -13.33 3.51
C ALA A 37 -4.41 -13.65 4.85
N ARG A 38 -5.04 -12.67 5.52
CA ARG A 38 -5.83 -12.91 6.74
C ARG A 38 -7.01 -13.85 6.52
N SER A 39 -7.72 -13.71 5.40
CA SER A 39 -8.86 -14.58 5.07
C SER A 39 -8.41 -16.02 4.83
N LEU A 40 -7.28 -16.23 4.15
CA LEU A 40 -6.70 -17.55 3.94
C LEU A 40 -6.19 -18.16 5.26
N LEU A 41 -5.54 -17.34 6.10
CA LEU A 41 -5.07 -17.77 7.41
C LEU A 41 -6.24 -18.23 8.30
N ALA A 42 -7.35 -17.50 8.30
CA ALA A 42 -8.57 -17.87 9.03
C ALA A 42 -9.19 -19.20 8.53
N LYS A 43 -8.87 -19.62 7.31
CA LYS A 43 -9.28 -20.91 6.73
C LYS A 43 -8.28 -22.03 7.03
N ASN A 44 -7.29 -21.80 7.89
CA ASN A 44 -6.17 -22.71 8.19
C ASN A 44 -5.32 -23.08 6.95
N VAL A 45 -5.23 -22.17 5.97
CA VAL A 45 -4.31 -22.34 4.83
C VAL A 45 -2.87 -22.13 5.36
N PRO A 46 -1.91 -22.99 4.97
CA PRO A 46 -0.53 -22.85 5.41
C PRO A 46 0.11 -21.56 4.89
N PRO A 47 1.00 -20.92 5.67
CA PRO A 47 1.66 -19.68 5.28
C PRO A 47 2.38 -19.74 3.94
N GLU A 48 2.97 -20.89 3.60
CA GLU A 48 3.67 -21.08 2.33
C GLU A 48 2.74 -20.86 1.12
N ASP A 49 1.54 -21.44 1.15
CA ASP A 49 0.54 -21.30 0.09
C ASP A 49 -0.04 -19.88 0.05
N ILE A 50 -0.17 -19.23 1.21
CA ILE A 50 -0.60 -17.83 1.29
C ILE A 50 0.43 -16.92 0.62
N ALA A 51 1.73 -17.14 0.81
CA ALA A 51 2.78 -16.36 0.15
C ALA A 51 2.74 -16.52 -1.36
N VAL A 52 2.59 -17.76 -1.84
CA VAL A 52 2.47 -18.02 -3.29
C VAL A 52 1.25 -17.28 -3.87
N SER A 53 0.12 -17.32 -3.17
CA SER A 53 -1.14 -16.75 -3.64
C SER A 53 -1.18 -15.21 -3.58
N THR A 54 -0.59 -14.62 -2.54
CA THR A 54 -0.64 -13.17 -2.29
C THR A 54 0.62 -12.41 -2.73
N LYS A 55 1.66 -13.15 -3.13
CA LYS A 55 3.01 -12.65 -3.39
C LYS A 55 3.59 -11.88 -2.20
N LEU A 56 3.18 -12.23 -0.99
CA LEU A 56 3.77 -11.75 0.26
C LEU A 56 4.93 -12.66 0.65
N THR A 57 5.88 -12.10 1.38
CA THR A 57 6.99 -12.81 1.98
C THR A 57 6.57 -13.50 3.29
N MET A 58 7.35 -14.48 3.76
CA MET A 58 7.09 -15.10 5.07
C MET A 58 7.13 -14.11 6.22
N ASP A 59 7.99 -13.10 6.14
CA ASP A 59 8.06 -12.11 7.22
C ASP A 59 6.81 -11.21 7.25
N GLU A 60 6.25 -10.86 6.08
CA GLU A 60 4.96 -10.16 6.00
C GLU A 60 3.81 -11.02 6.53
N ILE A 61 3.79 -12.32 6.23
CA ILE A 61 2.76 -13.22 6.74
C ILE A 61 2.91 -13.45 8.25
N LYS A 62 4.13 -13.56 8.77
CA LYS A 62 4.39 -13.65 10.22
C LYS A 62 3.87 -12.42 10.98
N GLN A 63 3.90 -11.24 10.36
CA GLN A 63 3.31 -10.04 10.97
C GLN A 63 1.79 -10.12 11.15
N LEU A 64 1.10 -11.02 10.42
CA LEU A 64 -0.35 -11.25 10.57
C LEU A 64 -0.71 -12.12 11.78
N TYR A 65 0.25 -12.81 12.40
CA TYR A 65 0.05 -13.60 13.61
C TYR A 65 0.13 -12.78 14.90
N ARG A 66 0.41 -11.48 14.78
CA ARG A 66 0.55 -10.55 15.91
C ARG A 66 -0.80 -9.99 16.34
#